data_AF-A0A7K3YIR3-F1
#
_entry.id   AF-A0A7K3YIR3-F1
#
_cell.length_a   1.000
_cell.length_b   1.000
_cell.length_c   1.000
_cell.angle_alpha   90.00
_cell.angle_beta   90.00
_cell.angle_gamma   90.00
#
_symmetry.space_group_name_H-M   'P 1'
#
loop_
_entity.id
_entity.type
_entity.pdbx_description
1 polymer ?
#
loop_
_entity_poly.entity_id
_entity_poly.type
_entity_poly.pdbx_seq_one_letter_code
_entity_poly.pdbx_strand_id
1 'polypeptide(L)'
;MSTITGATFPVPKHLMPRFFEDNKTVFIKPATVFKELRGGMKLIFYQSREDTGYAGEATIKRIVIGDDPLAFFDTFGDAVFLTRDEATAYVEGQERWQGVRVRKGETRKRPWMALELEDIRKYTTVKKPERFVPVGGRYLRE
;
A
#
# COMPACT_ATOMS: atom_id res chain seq x y z
N MET A 1 -24.68 9.58 2.31
CA MET A 1 -23.20 9.57 2.28
C MET A 1 -22.80 8.14 1.95
N SER A 2 -21.90 7.92 1.00
CA SER A 2 -21.44 6.57 0.69
C SER A 2 -20.45 6.09 1.75
N THR A 3 -20.66 4.86 2.22
CA THR A 3 -19.90 4.26 3.31
C THR A 3 -18.54 3.82 2.79
N ILE A 4 -17.47 4.12 3.51
CA ILE A 4 -16.13 3.66 3.13
C ILE A 4 -16.00 2.20 3.55
N THR A 5 -15.79 1.32 2.56
CA THR A 5 -15.68 -0.13 2.77
C THR A 5 -14.25 -0.64 2.69
N GLY A 6 -13.31 0.22 2.28
CA GLY A 6 -11.92 -0.14 2.12
C GLY A 6 -11.08 0.86 1.35
N ALA A 7 -9.92 0.42 0.88
CA ALA A 7 -9.07 1.18 -0.01
C ALA A 7 -8.46 0.32 -1.11
N THR A 8 -7.95 0.99 -2.14
CA THR A 8 -7.12 0.37 -3.16
C THR A 8 -5.83 1.15 -3.33
N PHE A 9 -4.72 0.42 -3.46
CA PHE A 9 -3.38 0.97 -3.68
C PHE A 9 -2.73 0.36 -4.91
N PRO A 10 -1.98 1.16 -5.69
CA PRO A 10 -1.19 0.64 -6.78
C PRO A 10 -0.01 -0.15 -6.24
N VAL A 11 0.11 -1.39 -6.72
CA VAL A 11 1.25 -2.27 -6.52
C VAL A 11 1.83 -2.60 -7.90
N PRO A 12 3.15 -2.47 -8.12
CA PRO A 12 3.79 -2.93 -9.34
C PRO A 12 3.52 -4.43 -9.58
N LYS A 13 3.23 -4.81 -10.84
CA LYS A 13 2.90 -6.21 -11.20
C LYS A 13 3.90 -7.25 -10.70
N HIS A 14 5.20 -6.97 -10.83
CA HIS A 14 6.26 -7.88 -10.37
C HIS A 14 6.28 -8.11 -8.85
N LEU A 15 5.63 -7.26 -8.05
CA LEU A 15 5.50 -7.42 -6.59
C LEU A 15 4.20 -8.13 -6.19
N MET A 16 3.25 -8.33 -7.10
CA MET A 16 1.98 -9.00 -6.81
C MET A 16 2.14 -10.46 -6.37
N PRO A 17 3.04 -11.29 -6.95
CA PRO A 17 3.26 -12.67 -6.50
C PRO A 17 3.59 -12.77 -5.02
N ARG A 18 4.17 -11.71 -4.42
CA ARG A 18 4.49 -11.71 -2.99
C ARG A 18 3.28 -11.92 -2.09
N PHE A 19 2.14 -11.34 -2.46
CA PHE A 19 0.90 -11.53 -1.71
C PHE A 19 0.23 -12.88 -2.02
N PHE A 20 0.27 -13.31 -3.27
CA PHE A 20 -0.54 -14.44 -3.75
C PHE A 20 0.18 -15.79 -3.75
N GLU A 21 1.51 -15.79 -3.73
CA GLU A 21 2.38 -16.97 -3.87
C GLU A 21 3.38 -17.05 -2.70
N ASP A 22 4.04 -15.95 -2.36
CA ASP A 22 5.05 -15.93 -1.29
C ASP A 22 4.48 -15.73 0.13
N ASN A 23 3.15 -15.69 0.26
CA ASN A 23 2.42 -15.52 1.53
C ASN A 23 2.82 -14.28 2.34
N LYS A 24 3.26 -13.20 1.69
CA LYS A 24 3.50 -11.91 2.37
C LYS A 24 2.15 -11.30 2.77
N THR A 25 1.99 -11.00 4.05
CA THR A 25 0.72 -10.54 4.62
C THR A 25 0.75 -9.07 5.04
N VAL A 26 1.88 -8.37 4.91
CA VAL A 26 2.00 -6.99 5.38
C VAL A 26 2.33 -6.05 4.22
N PHE A 27 1.40 -5.14 3.95
CA PHE A 27 1.55 -4.08 2.96
C PHE A 27 2.03 -2.79 3.63
N ILE A 28 3.13 -2.21 3.15
CA ILE A 28 3.70 -0.95 3.67
C ILE A 28 3.74 0.15 2.61
N LYS A 29 3.47 1.39 3.01
CA LYS A 29 3.66 2.57 2.14
C LYS A 29 3.60 3.89 2.93
N PRO A 30 3.96 5.04 2.32
CA PRO A 30 3.63 6.35 2.88
C PRO A 30 2.12 6.50 3.11
N ALA A 31 1.74 6.98 4.29
CA ALA A 31 0.36 7.07 4.73
C ALA A 31 -0.37 8.21 4.00
N THR A 32 -1.32 7.84 3.14
CA THR A 32 -2.13 8.80 2.36
C THR A 32 -3.63 8.63 2.63
N VAL A 33 -4.17 7.47 2.25
CA VAL A 33 -5.59 7.10 2.36
C VAL A 33 -5.71 6.11 3.51
N PHE A 34 -5.72 6.61 4.74
CA PHE A 34 -5.68 5.74 5.94
C PHE A 34 -6.59 6.19 7.08
N LYS A 35 -6.97 7.47 7.15
CA LYS A 35 -7.72 8.03 8.29
C LYS A 35 -9.06 7.33 8.56
N GLU A 36 -9.71 6.84 7.51
CA GLU A 36 -11.00 6.14 7.58
C GLU A 36 -10.83 4.62 7.58
N LEU A 37 -9.62 4.09 7.38
CA LEU A 37 -9.39 2.65 7.39
C LEU A 37 -9.49 2.10 8.81
N ARG A 38 -10.13 0.94 8.94
CA ARG A 38 -10.28 0.18 10.17
C ARG A 38 -10.04 -1.30 9.89
N GLY A 39 -9.81 -2.07 10.95
CA GLY A 39 -9.83 -3.53 10.86
C GLY A 39 -11.18 -4.03 10.35
N GLY A 40 -11.18 -5.11 9.56
CA GLY A 40 -12.34 -5.67 8.88
C GLY A 40 -12.68 -5.04 7.53
N MET A 41 -12.04 -3.92 7.14
CA MET A 41 -12.24 -3.31 5.82
C MET A 41 -11.43 -4.01 4.73
N LYS A 42 -11.78 -3.77 3.45
CA LYS A 42 -11.08 -4.40 2.32
C LYS A 42 -9.87 -3.59 1.85
N LEU A 43 -8.81 -4.30 1.47
CA LEU A 43 -7.76 -3.79 0.60
C LEU A 43 -7.89 -4.47 -0.78
N ILE A 44 -8.13 -3.69 -1.83
CA ILE A 44 -8.09 -4.19 -3.22
C ILE A 44 -6.72 -3.91 -3.84
N PHE A 45 -6.04 -4.96 -4.27
CA PHE A 45 -4.74 -4.87 -4.94
C PHE A 45 -4.92 -4.38 -6.37
N TYR A 46 -4.54 -3.13 -6.63
CA TYR A 46 -4.53 -2.57 -7.98
C TYR A 46 -3.16 -2.76 -8.62
N GLN A 47 -3.10 -3.56 -9.67
CA GLN A 47 -1.91 -3.77 -10.46
C GLN A 47 -1.62 -2.55 -11.33
N SER A 48 -0.39 -2.07 -11.31
CA SER A 48 0.06 -0.89 -12.07
C SER A 48 1.07 -1.24 -13.18
N ARG A 49 1.22 -0.30 -14.14
CA ARG A 49 2.13 -0.31 -15.31
C ARG A 49 1.70 -1.16 -16.50
N GLU A 50 1.68 -2.48 -16.37
CA GLU A 50 1.43 -3.40 -17.49
C GLU A 50 -0.07 -3.68 -17.63
N ASP A 51 -0.56 -4.76 -17.02
CA ASP A 51 -1.98 -5.13 -17.04
C ASP A 51 -2.70 -4.40 -15.90
N THR A 52 -3.04 -3.14 -16.14
CA THR A 52 -3.66 -2.30 -15.12
C THR A 52 -5.05 -2.81 -14.73
N GLY A 53 -5.25 -3.07 -13.43
CA GLY A 53 -6.54 -3.49 -12.91
C GLY A 53 -6.47 -4.12 -11.53
N TYR A 54 -7.64 -4.42 -10.96
CA TYR A 54 -7.75 -5.12 -9.70
C TYR A 54 -7.39 -6.59 -9.88
N ALA A 55 -6.34 -7.04 -9.19
CA ALA A 55 -5.78 -8.38 -9.29
C ALA A 55 -6.18 -9.29 -8.12
N GLY A 56 -6.70 -8.72 -7.04
CA GLY A 56 -7.13 -9.46 -5.86
C GLY A 56 -7.61 -8.54 -4.74
N GLU A 57 -7.97 -9.15 -3.62
CA GLU A 57 -8.38 -8.46 -2.40
C GLU A 57 -7.84 -9.14 -1.14
N ALA A 58 -7.88 -8.41 -0.04
CA ALA A 58 -7.61 -8.91 1.29
C ALA A 58 -8.45 -8.15 2.33
N THR A 59 -8.59 -8.72 3.52
CA THR A 59 -9.17 -8.05 4.68
C THR A 59 -8.06 -7.39 5.49
N ILE A 60 -8.26 -6.14 5.89
CA ILE A 60 -7.33 -5.43 6.78
C ILE A 60 -7.56 -5.95 8.19
N LYS A 61 -6.57 -6.62 8.75
CA LYS A 61 -6.61 -7.12 10.13
C LYS A 61 -6.26 -6.02 11.13
N ARG A 62 -5.14 -5.32 10.90
CA ARG A 62 -4.74 -4.15 11.68
C ARG A 62 -3.94 -3.14 10.87
N ILE A 63 -3.86 -1.93 11.41
CA ILE A 63 -3.18 -0.79 10.80
C ILE A 63 -2.17 -0.27 11.83
N VAL A 64 -0.91 -0.15 11.43
CA VAL A 64 0.15 0.45 12.24
C VAL A 64 0.67 1.68 11.52
N ILE A 65 0.75 2.81 12.21
CA ILE A 65 1.29 4.07 11.69
C ILE A 65 2.60 4.33 12.41
N GLY A 66 3.64 4.71 11.66
CA GLY A 66 4.95 5.03 12.21
C GLY A 66 5.73 5.92 11.26
N ASP A 67 6.72 6.65 11.77
CA ASP A 67 7.50 7.58 10.95
C ASP A 67 8.61 6.87 10.16
N ASP A 68 9.14 5.76 10.70
CA ASP A 68 10.18 4.95 10.07
C ASP A 68 9.59 3.66 9.48
N PRO A 69 9.64 3.45 8.15
CA PRO A 69 9.22 2.19 7.54
C PRO A 69 10.11 1.01 7.90
N LEU A 70 11.37 1.23 8.27
CA LEU A 70 12.29 0.14 8.62
C LEU A 70 11.90 -0.52 9.96
N ALA A 71 11.29 0.25 10.87
CA ALA A 71 10.75 -0.28 12.13
C ALA A 71 9.62 -1.31 11.93
N PHE A 72 8.95 -1.31 10.76
CA PHE A 72 7.95 -2.35 10.46
C PHE A 72 8.59 -3.73 10.29
N PHE A 73 9.85 -3.81 9.87
CA PHE A 73 10.56 -5.09 9.77
C PHE A 73 10.86 -5.68 11.14
N ASP A 74 11.05 -4.85 12.17
CA ASP A 74 11.25 -5.34 13.55
C ASP A 74 9.97 -5.96 14.12
N THR A 75 8.80 -5.47 13.67
CA THR A 75 7.48 -5.93 14.13
C THR A 75 6.94 -7.11 13.31
N PHE A 76 7.09 -7.05 11.99
CA PHE A 76 6.47 -7.97 11.04
C PHE A 76 7.46 -8.90 10.35
N GLY A 77 8.77 -8.66 10.51
CA GLY A 77 9.83 -9.47 9.94
C GLY A 77 9.66 -9.67 8.44
N ASP A 78 9.73 -10.94 8.03
CA ASP A 78 9.62 -11.35 6.64
C ASP A 78 8.18 -11.32 6.09
N ALA A 79 7.16 -11.01 6.91
CA ALA A 79 5.78 -10.88 6.42
C ALA A 79 5.56 -9.63 5.54
N VAL A 80 6.49 -8.68 5.59
CA VAL A 80 6.47 -7.45 4.77
C VAL A 80 6.66 -7.79 3.30
N PHE A 81 5.80 -7.22 2.45
CA PHE A 81 5.85 -7.50 1.02
C PHE A 81 7.06 -6.88 0.30
N LEU A 82 7.72 -5.88 0.88
CA LEU A 82 9.00 -5.34 0.40
C LEU A 82 10.14 -5.97 1.19
N THR A 83 11.30 -6.12 0.57
CA THR A 83 12.52 -6.39 1.32
C THR A 83 13.00 -5.12 2.03
N ARG A 84 13.85 -5.29 3.04
CA ARG A 84 14.44 -4.16 3.77
C ARG A 84 15.24 -3.25 2.85
N ASP A 85 15.93 -3.82 1.87
CA ASP A 85 16.73 -3.09 0.89
C ASP A 85 15.85 -2.30 -0.07
N GLU A 86 14.73 -2.87 -0.54
CA GLU A 86 13.77 -2.16 -1.38
C GLU A 86 13.09 -1.02 -0.63
N ALA A 87 12.74 -1.22 0.64
CA ALA A 87 12.18 -0.17 1.48
C ALA A 87 13.21 0.97 1.69
N THR A 88 14.47 0.62 1.96
CA THR A 88 15.58 1.57 2.10
C THR A 88 15.77 2.38 0.83
N ALA A 89 15.91 1.71 -0.32
CA ALA A 89 16.08 2.35 -1.62
C ALA A 89 14.90 3.27 -1.97
N TYR A 90 13.67 2.90 -1.58
CA TYR A 90 12.50 3.75 -1.78
C TYR A 90 12.56 5.04 -0.94
N VAL A 91 12.94 4.93 0.33
CA VAL A 91 13.08 6.09 1.24
C VAL A 91 14.17 7.03 0.77
N GLU A 92 15.36 6.51 0.46
CA GLU A 92 16.48 7.31 -0.07
C GLU A 92 16.12 7.96 -1.41
N GLY A 93 15.40 7.23 -2.26
CA GLY A 93 14.84 7.76 -3.49
C GLY A 93 13.94 8.98 -3.21
N GLN A 94 13.01 8.87 -2.27
CA GLN A 94 12.12 9.98 -1.92
C GLN A 94 12.87 11.23 -1.44
N GLU A 95 13.92 11.08 -0.63
CA GLU A 95 14.73 12.20 -0.16
C GLU A 95 15.40 12.93 -1.34
N ARG A 96 15.85 12.20 -2.37
CA ARG A 96 16.41 12.79 -3.61
C ARG A 96 15.37 13.60 -4.41
N TRP A 97 14.11 13.17 -4.44
CA TRP A 97 13.04 13.89 -5.16
C TRP A 97 12.48 15.10 -4.40
N GLN A 98 12.66 15.17 -3.08
CA GLN A 98 12.25 16.35 -2.27
C GLN A 98 13.09 17.60 -2.59
N GLY A 99 14.27 17.45 -3.19
CA GLY A 99 15.17 18.55 -3.51
C GLY A 99 14.78 19.45 -4.71
N VAL A 100 13.83 19.04 -5.57
CA VAL A 100 13.63 19.71 -6.87
C VAL A 100 12.41 20.66 -6.91
N ARG A 101 11.41 20.53 -6.02
CA ARG A 101 10.14 21.29 -6.15
C ARG A 101 9.47 21.79 -4.85
N VAL A 102 10.12 21.77 -3.69
CA VAL A 102 9.45 22.18 -2.44
C VAL A 102 9.85 23.61 -2.06
N ARG A 103 8.87 24.53 -2.12
CA ARG A 103 8.95 25.87 -1.50
C ARG A 103 9.43 25.72 -0.06
N LYS A 104 10.41 26.53 0.36
CA LYS A 104 10.85 26.73 1.76
C LYS A 104 9.64 26.70 2.73
N GLY A 105 9.42 25.57 3.38
CA GLY A 105 8.38 25.34 4.36
C GLY A 105 8.51 23.91 4.86
N GLU A 106 8.49 23.72 6.18
CA GLU A 106 8.81 22.47 6.90
C GLU A 106 8.42 21.22 6.12
N THR A 107 9.42 20.51 5.60
CA THR A 107 9.24 19.23 4.93
C THR A 107 8.88 18.19 6.00
N ARG A 108 7.63 18.19 6.48
CA ARG A 108 7.16 17.14 7.39
C ARG A 108 7.24 15.82 6.65
N LYS A 109 8.18 14.96 7.06
CA LYS A 109 8.24 13.56 6.63
C LYS A 109 6.85 12.98 6.82
N ARG A 110 6.27 12.42 5.75
CA ARG A 110 4.95 11.81 5.83
C ARG A 110 5.10 10.53 6.66
N PRO A 111 4.20 10.28 7.63
CA PRO A 111 4.21 9.01 8.32
C PRO A 111 3.98 7.88 7.32
N TRP A 112 4.48 6.71 7.63
CA TRP A 112 4.23 5.48 6.93
C TRP A 112 3.13 4.68 7.61
N MET A 113 2.56 3.75 6.85
CA MET A 113 1.57 2.80 7.37
C MET A 113 1.95 1.39 6.95
N ALA A 114 1.72 0.45 7.87
CA ALA A 114 1.68 -0.98 7.61
C ALA A 114 0.24 -1.47 7.78
N LEU A 115 -0.25 -2.20 6.79
CA LEU A 115 -1.51 -2.93 6.84
C LEU A 115 -1.17 -4.40 6.98
N GLU A 116 -1.50 -5.01 8.12
CA GLU A 116 -1.53 -6.46 8.21
C GLU A 116 -2.82 -6.95 7.59
N LEU A 117 -2.70 -7.93 6.71
CA LEU A 117 -3.75 -8.44 5.86
C LEU A 117 -4.04 -9.89 6.22
N GLU A 118 -5.30 -10.26 6.08
CA GLU A 118 -5.78 -11.64 6.16
C GLU A 118 -6.74 -11.92 4.99
N ASP A 119 -7.09 -13.19 4.78
CA ASP A 119 -7.97 -13.61 3.68
C ASP A 119 -7.55 -13.10 2.30
N ILE A 120 -6.24 -13.11 2.03
CA ILE A 120 -5.69 -12.67 0.74
C ILE A 120 -6.17 -13.61 -0.37
N ARG A 121 -6.82 -13.04 -1.39
CA ARG A 121 -7.40 -13.77 -2.52
C ARG A 121 -7.02 -13.10 -3.84
N LYS A 122 -6.47 -13.90 -4.75
CA LYS A 122 -6.25 -13.50 -6.14
C LYS A 122 -7.54 -13.64 -6.94
N TYR A 123 -7.84 -12.68 -7.81
CA TYR A 123 -8.93 -12.82 -8.76
C TYR A 123 -8.50 -13.67 -9.95
N THR A 124 -9.41 -14.49 -10.48
CA THR A 124 -9.17 -15.29 -11.70
C THR A 124 -8.90 -14.40 -12.91
N THR A 125 -9.56 -13.25 -12.98
CA THR A 125 -9.42 -12.27 -14.05
C THR A 125 -9.19 -10.89 -13.48
N VAL A 126 -8.21 -10.17 -14.03
CA VAL A 126 -7.92 -8.78 -13.66
C VAL A 126 -9.11 -7.89 -14.06
N LYS A 127 -9.72 -7.20 -13.10
CA LYS A 127 -10.88 -6.32 -13.34
C LYS A 127 -10.42 -4.89 -13.58
N LYS A 128 -10.83 -4.26 -14.68
CA LYS A 128 -10.50 -2.85 -14.94
C LYS A 128 -11.25 -1.94 -13.95
N PRO A 129 -10.59 -0.94 -13.34
CA PRO A 129 -11.29 -0.01 -12.48
C PRO A 129 -12.13 0.95 -13.33
N GLU A 130 -13.30 1.35 -12.83
CA GLU A 130 -14.11 2.39 -13.48
C GLU A 130 -13.40 3.74 -13.54
N ARG A 131 -12.50 3.99 -12.58
CA ARG A 131 -11.73 5.23 -12.46
C ARG A 131 -10.27 4.94 -12.17
N PHE A 132 -9.38 5.73 -12.74
CA PHE A 132 -7.94 5.64 -12.52
C PHE A 132 -7.57 5.68 -11.02
N VAL A 133 -6.70 4.76 -10.58
CA VAL A 133 -6.16 4.73 -9.21
C VAL A 133 -4.81 5.47 -9.19
N PRO A 134 -4.70 6.64 -8.54
CA PRO A 134 -3.45 7.38 -8.40
C PRO A 134 -2.48 6.67 -7.46
N VAL A 135 -1.21 7.09 -7.47
CA VAL A 135 -0.14 6.58 -6.58
C VAL A 135 -0.55 6.61 -5.10
N GLY A 136 -1.31 7.64 -4.70
CA GLY A 136 -1.84 7.76 -3.34
C GLY A 136 -2.93 6.75 -2.97
N GLY A 137 -3.48 6.01 -3.94
CA GLY A 137 -4.65 5.14 -3.77
C GLY A 137 -5.97 5.88 -3.70
N ARG A 138 -7.05 5.13 -3.44
CA ARG A 138 -8.41 5.63 -3.27
C ARG A 138 -9.17 4.86 -2.20
N TYR A 139 -10.12 5.52 -1.56
CA TYR A 139 -11.15 4.82 -0.80
C TYR A 139 -12.11 4.10 -1.74
N LEU A 140 -12.52 2.91 -1.32
CA LEU A 140 -13.65 2.18 -1.89
C LEU A 140 -14.91 2.64 -1.15
N ARG A 141 -16.00 2.80 -1.90
CA ARG A 141 -17.26 3.32 -1.39
C ARG A 141 -18.40 2.50 -1.96
N GLU A 142 -19.39 2.22 -1.13
CA GLU A 142 -20.71 1.67 -1.51
C GLU A 142 -21.78 2.77 -1.41
#